data_AF-A0A835TXV1-F1
#
_entry.id   AF-A0A835TXV1-F1
#
_cell.length_a   1.000
_cell.length_b   1.000
_cell.length_c   1.000
_cell.angle_alpha   90.00
_cell.angle_beta   90.00
_cell.angle_gamma   90.00
#
_symmetry.space_group_name_H-M   'P 1'
#
loop_
_entity.id
_entity.type
_entity.pdbx_description
1 polymer ?
#
loop_
_entity_poly.entity_id
_entity_poly.type
_entity_poly.pdbx_seq_one_letter_code
_entity_poly.pdbx_strand_id
1 'polypeptide(L)' 'MDLVLEAADRHLLTPYVYPAGWPEDEPCRQLLSLFVITNLGALALYLLFGTLSYYFIFDHELKKHPQFLEVGAPC' A
#
# COMPACT_ATOMS: atom_id res chain seq x y z
N MET A 1 13.68 13.00 -6.21
CA MET A 1 12.91 12.43 -5.08
C MET A 1 11.73 13.32 -4.71
N ASP A 2 11.86 14.65 -4.83
CA ASP A 2 10.69 15.55 -4.66
C ASP A 2 9.73 15.59 -5.85
N LEU A 3 10.16 15.32 -7.09
CA LEU A 3 9.28 15.42 -8.28
C LEU A 3 8.00 14.58 -8.18
N VAL A 4 8.09 13.36 -7.66
CA VAL A 4 6.92 12.48 -7.49
C VAL A 4 6.02 13.01 -6.38
N LEU A 5 6.61 13.53 -5.31
CA LEU A 5 5.86 14.13 -4.20
C LEU A 5 5.16 15.41 -4.65
N GLU A 6 5.84 16.28 -5.38
CA GLU A 6 5.31 17.52 -5.93
C GLU A 6 4.19 17.25 -6.94
N ALA A 7 4.36 16.26 -7.81
CA ALA A 7 3.31 15.85 -8.74
C ALA A 7 2.09 15.27 -8.02
N ALA A 8 2.32 14.41 -7.02
CA ALA A 8 1.23 13.84 -6.22
C ALA A 8 0.52 14.91 -5.39
N ASP A 9 1.25 15.87 -4.82
CA ASP A 9 0.69 16.98 -4.06
C ASP A 9 -0.20 17.83 -4.96
N ARG A 10 0.34 18.31 -6.07
CA ARG A 10 -0.36 19.21 -7.00
C ARG A 10 -1.59 18.58 -7.67
N HIS A 11 -1.53 17.30 -8.03
CA HIS A 11 -2.62 16.64 -8.76
C HIS A 11 -3.62 15.90 -7.87
N LEU A 12 -3.22 15.46 -6.67
CA LEU A 12 -4.06 14.63 -5.80
C LEU A 12 -4.25 15.25 -4.41
N LEU A 13 -3.18 15.63 -3.72
CA LEU A 13 -3.31 16.02 -2.30
C LEU A 13 -3.87 17.43 -2.12
N THR A 14 -3.34 18.45 -2.80
CA THR A 14 -3.85 19.83 -2.75
C THR A 14 -5.33 19.97 -3.14
N PRO A 15 -5.82 19.33 -4.23
CA PRO A 15 -7.24 19.47 -4.60
C PRO A 15 -8.21 18.64 -3.75
N TYR A 16 -7.79 17.50 -3.18
CA TYR A 16 -8.72 16.54 -2.55
C TYR A 16 -8.49 16.28 -1.06
N VAL A 17 -7.29 16.54 -0.53
CA VAL A 17 -6.89 16.16 0.83
C VAL A 17 -6.60 17.40 1.68
N TYR A 18 -5.81 18.34 1.16
CA TYR A 18 -5.42 19.53 1.91
C TYR A 18 -6.45 20.65 1.79
N PRO A 19 -6.79 21.34 2.90
CA PRO A 19 -7.63 22.52 2.86
C PRO A 19 -6.89 23.66 2.16
N ALA A 20 -7.64 24.51 1.43
CA ALA A 20 -7.09 25.61 0.62
C ALA A 20 -6.25 26.64 1.42
N GLY A 21 -6.35 26.65 2.75
CA GLY A 21 -5.57 27.52 3.62
C GLY A 21 -4.24 26.93 4.11
N TRP A 22 -3.88 25.69 3.72
CA TRP A 22 -2.64 25.04 4.16
C TRP A 22 -1.52 25.21 3.11
N PRO A 23 -0.48 26.02 3.39
CA PRO A 23 0.54 26.33 2.39
C PRO A 23 1.35 25.13 1.91
N GLU A 24 1.50 25.05 0.59
CA GLU A 24 2.76 24.80 -0.16
C GLU A 24 3.92 24.20 0.65
N ASP A 25 4.58 25.16 1.29
CA ASP A 25 5.97 25.09 1.74
C ASP A 25 6.09 24.66 3.21
N GLU A 26 4.98 24.27 3.84
CA GLU A 26 4.96 23.84 5.23
C GLU A 26 5.65 22.47 5.38
N PRO A 27 6.73 22.37 6.19
CA PRO A 27 7.51 21.13 6.30
C PRO A 27 6.68 19.97 6.85
N CYS A 28 5.71 20.24 7.73
CA CYS A 28 4.79 19.23 8.26
C CYS A 28 3.97 18.55 7.15
N ARG A 29 3.55 19.32 6.14
CA ARG A 29 2.75 18.82 5.02
C ARG A 29 3.57 17.92 4.10
N GLN A 30 4.81 18.31 3.84
CA GLN A 30 5.75 17.51 3.05
C GLN A 30 6.12 16.19 3.75
N LEU A 31 6.36 16.22 5.07
CA LEU A 31 6.58 15.03 5.89
C LEU A 31 5.37 14.08 5.87
N LEU A 32 4.16 14.61 6.02
CA LEU A 32 2.94 13.80 5.99
C LEU A 32 2.71 13.18 4.60
N SER A 33 2.87 13.99 3.54
CA SER A 33 2.78 13.53 2.15
C SER A 33 3.76 12.39 1.88
N LEU A 34 5.02 12.57 2.29
CA LEU A 34 6.06 11.56 2.13
C LEU A 34 5.71 10.27 2.87
N PHE A 35 5.29 10.40 4.13
CA PHE A 35 4.91 9.26 4.95
C PHE A 35 3.76 8.47 4.32
N VAL A 36 2.68 9.14 3.91
CA VAL A 36 1.50 8.49 3.35
C VAL A 36 1.81 7.84 2.00
N ILE A 37 2.40 8.57 1.06
CA ILE A 37 2.69 8.06 -0.29
C ILE A 37 3.65 6.87 -0.22
N THR A 38 4.70 6.96 0.59
CA THR A 38 5.70 5.89 0.69
C THR A 38 5.11 4.63 1.31
N ASN A 39 4.32 4.75 2.39
CA ASN A 39 3.70 3.58 3.02
C ASN A 39 2.61 2.96 2.12
N LEU A 40 1.82 3.77 1.40
CA LEU A 40 0.85 3.27 0.44
C LEU A 40 1.54 2.57 -0.75
N GLY A 41 2.63 3.15 -1.26
CA GLY A 41 3.45 2.53 -2.29
C GLY A 41 4.01 1.18 -1.83
N ALA A 42 4.58 1.13 -0.61
CA ALA A 42 5.08 -0.11 -0.03
C ALA A 42 3.98 -1.17 0.13
N LEU A 43 2.80 -0.78 0.64
CA LEU A 43 1.65 -1.67 0.77
C LEU A 43 1.18 -2.18 -0.60
N ALA A 44 1.08 -1.29 -1.59
CA ALA A 44 0.66 -1.64 -2.94
C ALA A 44 1.63 -2.63 -3.58
N LEU A 45 2.94 -2.40 -3.47
CA LEU A 45 3.96 -3.33 -3.97
C LEU A 45 3.91 -4.66 -3.23
N TYR A 46 3.77 -4.64 -1.90
CA TYR A 46 3.67 -5.86 -1.10
C TYR A 46 2.46 -6.71 -1.51
N LEU A 47 1.28 -6.10 -1.62
CA LEU A 47 0.07 -6.81 -2.03
C LEU A 47 0.11 -7.24 -3.50
N LEU A 48 0.62 -6.40 -4.39
CA LEU A 48 0.76 -6.73 -5.81
C LEU A 48 1.71 -7.91 -6.00
N PHE A 49 2.93 -7.84 -5.48
CA PHE A 49 3.88 -8.95 -5.64
C PHE A 49 3.50 -10.16 -4.81
N GLY A 50 2.87 -9.98 -3.65
CA GLY A 50 2.33 -11.08 -2.86
C GLY A 50 1.21 -11.83 -3.59
N THR A 51 0.26 -11.12 -4.19
CA THR A 51 -0.81 -11.73 -4.99
C THR A 51 -0.28 -12.37 -6.27
N LEU A 52 0.63 -11.69 -6.99
CA LEU A 52 1.28 -12.27 -8.17
C LEU A 52 2.05 -13.55 -7.81
N SER A 53 2.82 -13.55 -6.72
CA SER A 53 3.52 -14.75 -6.24
C SER A 53 2.54 -15.87 -5.91
N TYR A 54 1.43 -15.55 -5.24
CA TYR A 54 0.39 -16.52 -4.93
C TYR A 54 -0.28 -17.11 -6.19
N TYR A 55 -0.50 -16.34 -7.25
CA TYR A 55 -1.11 -16.87 -8.47
C TYR A 55 -0.12 -17.60 -9.39
N PHE A 56 1.11 -17.11 -9.51
CA PHE A 56 2.08 -17.60 -10.51
C PHE A 56 3.12 -18.57 -9.96
N ILE A 57 3.48 -18.47 -8.68
CA ILE A 57 4.60 -19.22 -8.09
C ILE A 57 4.10 -20.24 -7.07
N PHE A 58 3.02 -19.94 -6.34
CA PHE A 58 2.54 -20.80 -5.26
C PHE A 58 1.82 -22.06 -5.79
N ASP A 59 2.27 -23.22 -5.31
CA ASP A 59 1.63 -24.50 -5.59
C ASP A 59 0.35 -24.65 -4.75
N HIS A 60 -0.79 -24.65 -5.45
CA HIS A 60 -2.11 -24.76 -4.84
C HIS A 60 -2.43 -26.19 -4.34
N GLU A 61 -1.68 -27.22 -4.74
CA GLU A 61 -1.84 -28.58 -4.22
C GLU A 61 -1.50 -28.67 -2.74
N LEU A 62 -0.61 -27.80 -2.24
CA LEU A 62 -0.30 -27.68 -0.81
C LEU A 62 -1.55 -27.35 0.04
N LYS A 63 -2.59 -26.78 -0.57
CA LYS A 63 -3.84 -26.47 0.12
C LYS A 63 -4.72 -27.66 0.42
N LYS A 64 -4.50 -28.79 -0.26
CA LYS A 64 -5.26 -30.03 -0.08
C LYS A 64 -4.63 -30.92 0.99
N HIS A 65 -3.48 -30.52 1.54
CA HIS A 65 -2.81 -31.29 2.57
C HIS A 65 -3.69 -31.28 3.84
N PRO A 66 -3.85 -32.42 4.55
CA PRO A 66 -4.71 -32.51 5.73
C PRO A 66 -4.31 -31.57 6.88
N GLN A 67 -3.06 -31.10 6.91
CA GLN A 67 -2.61 -30.09 7.88
C GLN A 67 -2.76 -28.64 7.39
N PHE A 68 -3.30 -28.42 6.18
CA PHE A 68 -3.54 -27.10 5.63
C PHE A 68 -4.83 -26.52 6.24
N LEU A 69 -4.69 -25.92 7.42
CA LEU A 69 -5.74 -25.20 8.14
C LEU A 69 -7.05 -26.00 8.29
N GLU A 70 -7.01 -27.13 8.98
CA GLU A 70 -8.20 -27.69 9.64
C GLU A 70 -8.60 -26.76 10.80
N VAL A 71 -9.55 -25.86 10.54
CA VAL A 71 -10.33 -25.24 11.63
C VAL A 71 -11.29 -26.32 12.13
N GLY A 72 -10.84 -27.08 13.12
CA GLY A 72 -11.66 -27.98 13.93
C GLY A 72 -12.03 -29.30 13.24
N ALA A 73 -11.22 -30.34 13.45
CA ALA A 73 -11.74 -31.69 13.43
C ALA A 73 -12.67 -31.86 14.65
N PRO A 74 -13.98 -32.17 14.49
CA PRO A 74 -14.79 -32.61 15.61
C PRO A 74 -14.29 -33.99 16.06
N CYS A 75 -13.99 -34.08 17.36
CA CYS A 75 -13.72 -35.33 18.06
C CYS A 75 -14.87 -36.33 17.94
#